data_AF-A0A7C0YTR0-F1
#
_entry.id   AF-A0A7C0YTR0-F1
#
_cell.length_a   1.000
_cell.length_b   1.000
_cell.length_c   1.000
_cell.angle_alpha   90.00
_cell.angle_beta   90.00
_cell.angle_gamma   90.00
#
_symmetry.space_group_name_H-M   'P 1'
#
loop_
_entity.id
_entity.type
_entity.pdbx_description
1 polymer ?
#
loop_
_entity_poly.entity_id
_entity_poly.type
_entity_poly.pdbx_seq_one_letter_code
_entity_poly.pdbx_strand_id
1 'polypeptide(L)' 'MSAKLTKSDIKKTIAMAIAGAFGFIIALLWKDVVIGLMKLAGIWQDGGYENWNAAAIGIVVVLVITIICVFG' A
#
# COMPACT_ATOMS: atom_id res chain seq x y z
N MET A 1 23.81 7.13 -31.48
CA MET A 1 23.83 5.67 -31.29
C MET A 1 22.49 5.28 -30.66
N SER A 2 21.53 4.76 -31.43
CA SER A 2 20.23 4.35 -30.90
C SER A 2 20.43 3.07 -30.10
N ALA A 3 20.34 3.15 -28.76
CA ALA A 3 20.42 1.97 -27.92
C ALA A 3 19.24 1.06 -28.26
N LYS A 4 19.52 -0.10 -28.88
CA LYS A 4 18.48 -1.10 -29.15
C LYS A 4 17.99 -1.62 -27.81
N LEU A 5 16.80 -1.18 -27.39
CA LEU A 5 16.06 -1.72 -26.26
C LEU A 5 15.98 -3.24 -26.39
N THR A 6 16.67 -3.94 -25.49
CA THR A 6 16.65 -5.40 -25.50
C THR A 6 15.40 -5.90 -24.79
N LYS A 7 14.97 -7.13 -25.11
CA LYS A 7 13.85 -7.78 -24.40
C LYS A 7 14.09 -7.87 -22.89
N SER A 8 15.36 -7.85 -22.44
CA SER A 8 15.73 -7.86 -21.02
C SER A 8 15.43 -6.51 -20.35
N ASP A 9 15.77 -5.41 -21.01
CA ASP A 9 15.53 -4.06 -20.48
C ASP A 9 14.04 -3.78 -20.34
N ILE A 10 13.24 -4.20 -21.31
CA ILE A 10 11.77 -4.07 -21.27
C ILE A 10 11.20 -4.83 -20.07
N LYS A 11 11.66 -6.07 -19.81
CA LYS A 11 11.21 -6.86 -18.65
C LYS A 11 11.57 -6.20 -17.32
N LYS A 12 12.78 -5.62 -17.21
CA LYS A 12 13.21 -4.91 -16.00
C LYS A 12 12.36 -3.66 -15.75
N THR A 13 12.12 -2.85 -16.77
CA THR A 13 11.27 -1.66 -16.66
C THR A 13 9.85 -2.03 -16.25
N ILE A 14 9.28 -3.10 -16.81
CA ILE A 14 7.95 -3.61 -16.42
C ILE A 14 7.96 -4.05 -14.95
N ALA A 15 8.95 -4.84 -14.52
CA ALA A 15 9.06 -5.28 -13.13
C ALA A 15 9.19 -4.08 -12.16
N MET A 16 9.96 -3.06 -12.53
CA MET A 16 10.17 -1.86 -11.74
C MET A 16 8.90 -1.00 -11.65
N ALA A 17 8.14 -0.90 -12.74
CA ALA A 17 6.84 -0.22 -12.76
C ALA A 17 5.80 -0.98 -11.91
N ILE A 18 5.78 -2.32 -11.98
CA ILE A 18 4.91 -3.18 -11.17
C ILE A 18 5.25 -3.02 -9.68
N ALA A 19 6.53 -3.07 -9.31
CA ALA A 19 6.97 -2.85 -7.92
C ALA A 19 6.55 -1.45 -7.41
N GLY A 20 6.66 -0.42 -8.25
CA GLY A 20 6.19 0.93 -7.91
C GLY A 20 4.68 0.99 -7.68
N ALA A 21 3.89 0.30 -8.51
CA ALA A 21 2.45 0.24 -8.34
C ALA A 21 2.04 -0.47 -7.03
N PHE A 22 2.67 -1.58 -6.68
CA PHE A 22 2.43 -2.26 -5.41
C PHE A 22 2.85 -1.40 -4.21
N GLY A 23 3.99 -0.72 -4.29
CA GLY A 23 4.41 0.24 -3.27
C GLY A 23 3.41 1.38 -3.05
N PHE A 24 2.80 1.88 -4.13
CA PHE A 24 1.77 2.91 -4.05
C PHE A 24 0.47 2.40 -3.41
N ILE A 25 0.00 1.21 -3.78
CA ILE A 25 -1.19 0.58 -3.16
C ILE A 25 -0.99 0.43 -1.65
N ILE A 26 0.19 -0.06 -1.21
CA ILE A 26 0.52 -0.20 0.22
C ILE A 26 0.43 1.17 0.92
N ALA A 27 0.97 2.22 0.32
CA ALA A 27 0.92 3.56 0.89
C ALA A 27 -0.53 4.06 1.07
N LEU A 28 -1.41 3.77 0.10
CA LEU A 28 -2.83 4.12 0.22
C LEU A 28 -3.54 3.36 1.35
N LEU A 29 -3.26 2.06 1.51
CA LEU A 29 -3.83 1.26 2.60
C LEU A 29 -3.41 1.78 3.97
N TRP A 30 -2.13 2.11 4.14
CA TRP A 30 -1.64 2.71 5.38
C TRP A 30 -2.19 4.11 5.63
N LYS A 31 -2.42 4.91 4.58
CA LYS A 31 -3.11 6.20 4.70
C LYS A 31 -4.51 6.02 5.30
N ASP A 32 -5.27 5.02 4.87
CA ASP A 32 -6.61 4.76 5.40
C ASP A 32 -6.57 4.28 6.87
N VAL A 33 -5.56 3.49 7.25
CA VAL A 33 -5.30 3.11 8.65
C VAL A 33 -5.02 4.35 9.51
N VAL A 34 -4.16 5.26 9.05
CA VAL A 34 -3.82 6.49 9.78
C VAL A 34 -5.05 7.37 9.96
N ILE A 35 -5.84 7.58 8.89
CA ILE A 35 -7.10 8.33 8.98
C ILE A 35 -8.07 7.67 9.98
N GLY A 36 -8.16 6.35 9.95
CA GLY A 36 -8.98 5.59 10.89
C GLY A 36 -8.55 5.74 12.35
N LEU A 37 -7.25 5.79 12.62
CA LEU A 37 -6.71 6.04 13.95
C LEU A 37 -6.88 7.50 14.39
N MET A 38 -6.70 8.46 13.48
CA MET A 38 -6.94 9.88 13.75
C MET A 38 -8.39 10.16 14.15
N LYS A 39 -9.35 9.42 13.56
CA LYS A 39 -10.75 9.47 13.97
C LYS A 39 -10.97 8.93 15.37
N LEU A 40 -10.41 7.78 15.70
CA LEU A 40 -10.48 7.22 17.06
C LEU A 40 -9.82 8.12 18.11
N ALA A 41 -8.82 8.90 17.72
CA ALA A 41 -8.19 9.91 18.56
C ALA A 41 -8.98 11.24 18.65
N GLY A 42 -10.13 11.36 17.98
CA GLY A 42 -10.99 12.55 17.99
C GLY A 42 -10.49 13.72 17.14
N ILE A 43 -9.42 13.52 16.36
CA ILE A 43 -8.74 14.56 15.58
C ILE A 43 -9.27 14.59 14.13
N TRP A 44 -10.14 13.65 13.77
CA TRP A 44 -10.68 13.50 12.42
C TRP A 44 -12.15 13.04 12.46
N GLN A 45 -12.97 13.49 11.51
CA GLN A 45 -14.42 13.28 11.54
C GLN A 45 -14.95 12.40 10.40
N ASP A 46 -14.21 12.30 9.28
CA ASP A 46 -14.67 11.59 8.07
C ASP A 46 -13.93 10.27 7.80
N GLY A 47 -14.66 9.22 7.43
CA GLY A 47 -14.10 7.89 7.19
C GLY A 47 -13.71 7.16 8.47
N GLY A 48 -12.84 6.15 8.40
CA GLY A 48 -12.20 5.55 9.57
C GLY A 48 -12.97 4.46 10.33
N TYR A 49 -12.38 3.99 11.44
CA TYR A 49 -12.91 2.88 12.24
C TYR A 49 -13.90 3.37 13.30
N GLU A 50 -14.95 2.57 13.57
CA GLU A 50 -15.94 2.88 14.61
C GLU A 50 -15.40 2.64 16.02
N ASN A 51 -14.60 1.58 16.19
CA ASN A 51 -14.13 1.09 17.48
C ASN A 51 -12.64 0.71 17.40
N TRP A 52 -11.92 0.74 18.52
CA TRP A 52 -10.52 0.28 18.61
C TRP A 52 -10.33 -1.16 18.14
N ASN A 53 -11.32 -2.03 18.33
CA ASN A 53 -11.27 -3.41 17.88
C ASN A 53 -11.31 -3.52 16.34
N ALA A 54 -12.09 -2.67 15.67
CA ALA A 54 -12.15 -2.61 14.21
C ALA A 54 -10.83 -2.07 13.62
N ALA A 55 -10.22 -1.09 14.30
CA ALA A 55 -8.90 -0.59 13.90
C ALA A 55 -7.80 -1.64 14.04
N ALA A 56 -7.79 -2.42 15.13
CA ALA A 56 -6.84 -3.52 15.31
C ALA A 56 -6.94 -4.55 14.18
N ILE A 57 -8.16 -4.96 13.81
CA ILE A 57 -8.38 -5.89 12.69
C ILE A 57 -7.91 -5.26 11.37
N GLY A 58 -8.25 -3.99 11.12
CA GLY A 58 -7.82 -3.26 9.94
C GLY A 58 -6.30 -3.20 9.78
N ILE A 59 -5.58 -2.91 10.87
CA ILE A 59 -4.11 -2.90 10.90
C ILE A 59 -3.54 -4.28 10.56
N VAL A 60 -4.10 -5.35 11.16
CA VAL A 60 -3.64 -6.72 10.89
C VAL A 60 -3.85 -7.08 9.42
N VAL A 61 -5.00 -6.73 8.84
CA VAL A 61 -5.28 -6.98 7.41
C VAL A 61 -4.30 -6.22 6.53
N VAL A 62 -4.03 -4.94 6.79
CA VAL A 62 -3.06 -4.15 6.01
C VAL A 62 -1.65 -4.72 6.15
N LEU A 63 -1.26 -5.22 7.33
CA LEU A 63 0.03 -5.90 7.52
C LEU A 63 0.13 -7.17 6.66
N VAL A 64 -0.91 -8.02 6.66
CA VAL A 64 -0.94 -9.24 5.84
C VAL A 64 -0.83 -8.90 4.35
N ILE A 65 -1.60 -7.91 3.87
CA ILE A 65 -1.54 -7.46 2.47
C ILE A 65 -0.14 -6.94 2.14
N THR A 66 0.49 -6.17 3.04
CA THR A 66 1.85 -5.66 2.84
C THR A 66 2.84 -6.79 2.67
N ILE A 67 2.77 -7.84 3.50
CA ILE A 67 3.65 -9.01 3.38
C ILE A 67 3.43 -9.70 2.03
N ILE A 68 2.18 -9.92 1.62
CA ILE A 68 1.86 -10.56 0.34
C ILE A 68 2.36 -9.72 -0.84
N CYS A 69 2.19 -8.39 -0.82
CA CYS A 69 2.63 -7.53 -1.91
C CYS A 69 4.16 -7.37 -2.02
N VAL A 70 4.89 -7.60 -0.92
CA VAL A 70 6.37 -7.49 -0.90
C VAL A 70 7.04 -8.82 -1.25
N PHE A 71 6.48 -9.94 -0.77
CA PHE A 71 7.09 -11.26 -0.91
C PHE A 71 6.40 -12.18 -1.93
N GLY A 72 5.18 -11.85 -2.35
CA GLY A 72 4.39 -12.59 -3.33
C GLY A 72 4.62 -12.17 -4.77
#